data_AF-A0A922M5Z6-F1
#
_entry.id   AF-A0A922M5Z6-F1
#
_cell.length_a   1.000
_cell.length_b   1.000
_cell.length_c   1.000
_cell.angle_alpha   90.00
_cell.angle_beta   90.00
_cell.angle_gamma   90.00
#
_symmetry.space_group_name_H-M   'P 1'
#
loop_
_entity.id
_entity.type
_entity.pdbx_description
1 polymer ?
#
loop_
_entity_poly.entity_id
_entity_poly.type
_entity_poly.pdbx_seq_one_letter_code
_entity_poly.pdbx_strand_id
1 'polypeptide(L)'
;MSLSSQRSRTDAARSCESVEARQIRLESDRERHADSRASETYTQREARLCLQRSRASFSRSIEDDEERETRLRRDRSQHALSRSLETDEQREERRAAARQRYHELLGDASTHLSQERDRIQEIRGTWSDEQRAAQVEQDRLRRNVNQLSTSDEESTVYDIEEQPWLNKEGSGFMYNVAINYAAYGNIGALEEVCAHCQARKWKGEPNGMCCASGKVDNRWIVPYSPVLSRTFQTHIANPVTLWEKYRHRLSEDFLRALRRANEDEVEVTDGRVLNTCLSSLQDVVISIGGNPLER
;
A
#
# COMPACT_ATOMS: atom_id res chain seq x y z
N MET A 1 -29.59 -49.59 10.88
CA MET A 1 -28.22 -49.35 11.39
C MET A 1 -27.87 -47.90 11.13
N SER A 2 -27.41 -47.15 12.15
CA SER A 2 -27.07 -45.73 12.00
C SER A 2 -25.80 -45.54 11.16
N LEU A 3 -25.74 -44.46 10.36
CA LEU A 3 -24.56 -44.07 9.58
C LEU A 3 -23.31 -43.88 10.46
N SER A 4 -23.47 -43.50 11.73
CA SER A 4 -22.36 -43.42 12.69
C SER A 4 -21.76 -44.79 12.98
N SER A 5 -22.59 -45.81 13.18
CA SER A 5 -22.15 -47.18 13.46
C SER A 5 -21.45 -47.82 12.26
N GLN A 6 -21.90 -47.51 11.03
CA GLN A 6 -21.21 -47.96 9.82
C GLN A 6 -19.84 -47.30 9.66
N ARG A 7 -19.72 -45.98 9.90
CA ARG A 7 -18.44 -45.26 9.88
C ARG A 7 -17.44 -45.84 10.88
N SER A 8 -17.87 -46.05 12.14
CA SER A 8 -17.00 -46.63 13.16
C SER A 8 -16.48 -48.02 12.79
N ARG A 9 -17.32 -48.86 12.15
CA ARG A 9 -16.89 -50.18 11.66
C ARG A 9 -15.89 -50.07 10.51
N THR A 10 -16.11 -49.16 9.57
CA THR A 10 -15.16 -48.96 8.45
C THR A 10 -13.84 -48.37 8.92
N ASP A 11 -13.85 -47.50 9.92
CA ASP A 11 -12.64 -46.90 10.48
C ASP A 11 -11.83 -47.94 11.26
N ALA A 12 -12.50 -48.80 12.05
CA ALA A 12 -11.86 -49.92 12.73
C ALA A 12 -11.26 -50.94 11.74
N ALA A 13 -11.95 -51.24 10.63
CA ALA A 13 -11.42 -52.11 9.59
C ALA A 13 -10.22 -51.50 8.85
N ARG A 14 -10.19 -50.16 8.69
CA ARG A 14 -9.07 -49.43 8.07
C ARG A 14 -7.89 -49.28 9.02
N SER A 15 -8.10 -49.20 10.33
CA SER A 15 -7.00 -49.05 11.30
C SER A 15 -6.20 -50.34 11.48
N CYS A 16 -6.82 -51.50 11.23
CA CYS A 16 -6.16 -52.81 11.26
C CYS A 16 -5.79 -53.34 9.86
N GLU A 17 -5.90 -52.53 8.81
CA GLU A 17 -5.58 -52.98 7.45
C GLU A 17 -4.07 -53.23 7.27
N SER A 18 -3.71 -54.29 6.53
CA SER A 18 -2.32 -54.50 6.13
C SER A 18 -1.88 -53.48 5.08
N VAL A 19 -0.58 -53.25 4.95
CA VAL A 19 -0.02 -52.33 3.94
C VAL A 19 -0.42 -52.76 2.52
N GLU A 20 -0.41 -54.05 2.23
CA GLU A 20 -0.82 -54.62 0.94
C GLU A 20 -2.32 -54.42 0.68
N ALA A 21 -3.17 -54.72 1.66
CA ALA A 21 -4.61 -54.51 1.55
C ALA A 21 -4.94 -53.02 1.35
N ARG A 22 -4.22 -52.13 2.04
CA ARG A 22 -4.30 -50.67 1.84
C ARG A 22 -3.93 -50.28 0.42
N GLN A 23 -2.83 -50.81 -0.12
CA GLN A 23 -2.38 -50.50 -1.48
C GLN A 23 -3.41 -50.93 -2.52
N ILE A 24 -3.91 -52.17 -2.44
CA ILE A 24 -4.96 -52.68 -3.34
C ILE A 24 -6.21 -51.79 -3.27
N ARG A 25 -6.65 -51.44 -2.05
CA ARG A 25 -7.82 -50.58 -1.85
C ARG A 25 -7.62 -49.19 -2.47
N LEU A 26 -6.45 -48.58 -2.28
CA LEU A 26 -6.13 -47.26 -2.85
C LEU A 26 -5.95 -47.32 -4.37
N GLU A 27 -5.39 -48.39 -4.92
CA GLU A 27 -5.25 -48.60 -6.36
C GLU A 27 -6.61 -48.74 -7.03
N SER A 28 -7.48 -49.59 -6.49
CA SER A 28 -8.86 -49.73 -6.94
C SER A 28 -9.64 -48.42 -6.84
N ASP A 29 -9.36 -47.57 -5.83
CA ASP A 29 -9.98 -46.25 -5.70
C ASP A 29 -9.47 -45.24 -6.73
N ARG A 30 -8.17 -45.26 -7.04
CA ARG A 30 -7.58 -44.45 -8.12
C ARG A 30 -8.16 -44.84 -9.48
N GLU A 31 -8.31 -46.13 -9.75
CA GLU A 31 -8.89 -46.65 -10.99
C GLU A 31 -10.34 -46.18 -11.16
N ARG A 32 -11.20 -46.38 -10.15
CA ARG A 32 -12.58 -45.87 -10.18
C ARG A 32 -12.65 -44.37 -10.41
N HIS A 33 -11.77 -43.60 -9.78
CA HIS A 33 -11.71 -42.15 -9.99
C HIS A 33 -11.21 -41.77 -11.40
N ALA A 34 -10.28 -42.53 -11.98
CA ALA A 34 -9.80 -42.32 -13.34
C ALA A 34 -10.92 -42.61 -14.35
N ASP A 35 -11.63 -43.73 -14.20
CA ASP A 35 -12.75 -44.11 -15.07
C ASP A 35 -13.89 -43.09 -14.98
N SER A 36 -14.25 -42.67 -13.76
CA SER A 36 -15.26 -41.63 -13.55
C SER A 36 -14.86 -40.33 -14.26
N ARG A 37 -13.59 -39.90 -14.15
CA ARG A 37 -13.08 -38.69 -14.83
C ARG A 37 -13.02 -38.84 -16.35
N ALA A 38 -12.71 -40.02 -16.85
CA ALA A 38 -12.67 -40.31 -18.29
C ALA A 38 -14.08 -40.27 -18.92
N SER A 39 -15.09 -40.68 -18.14
CA SER A 39 -16.51 -40.64 -18.54
C SER A 39 -17.21 -39.30 -18.29
N GLU A 40 -16.52 -38.29 -17.74
CA GLU A 40 -17.13 -36.98 -17.44
C GLU A 40 -17.64 -36.30 -18.72
N THR A 41 -18.88 -35.80 -18.67
CA THR A 41 -19.34 -34.84 -19.68
C THR A 41 -18.65 -33.49 -19.49
N TYR A 42 -18.66 -32.64 -20.53
CA TYR A 42 -18.11 -31.29 -20.45
C TYR A 42 -18.65 -30.49 -19.25
N THR A 43 -19.97 -30.54 -19.02
CA THR A 43 -20.60 -29.78 -17.92
C THR A 43 -20.22 -30.34 -16.54
N GLN A 44 -20.10 -31.66 -16.40
CA GLN A 44 -19.63 -32.30 -15.17
C GLN A 44 -18.16 -31.92 -14.89
N ARG A 45 -17.31 -31.94 -15.91
CA ARG A 45 -15.91 -31.52 -15.81
C ARG A 45 -15.79 -30.06 -15.39
N GLU A 46 -16.53 -29.16 -16.02
CA GLU A 46 -16.53 -27.73 -15.69
C GLU A 46 -17.04 -27.49 -14.26
N ALA A 47 -18.12 -28.15 -13.85
CA ALA A 47 -18.63 -28.05 -12.47
C ALA A 47 -17.58 -28.52 -11.44
N ARG A 48 -16.89 -29.65 -11.72
CA ARG A 48 -15.81 -30.15 -10.85
C ARG A 48 -14.63 -29.18 -10.78
N LEU A 49 -14.18 -28.65 -11.92
CA LEU A 49 -13.07 -27.69 -11.96
C LEU A 49 -13.44 -26.37 -11.28
N CYS A 50 -14.66 -25.88 -11.46
CA CYS A 50 -15.19 -24.71 -10.76
C CYS A 50 -15.17 -24.93 -9.24
N LEU A 51 -15.72 -26.05 -8.77
CA LEU A 51 -15.69 -26.40 -7.36
C LEU A 51 -14.26 -26.53 -6.81
N GLN A 52 -13.34 -27.11 -7.59
CA GLN A 52 -11.94 -27.23 -7.20
C GLN A 52 -11.24 -25.86 -7.10
N ARG A 53 -11.50 -24.94 -8.04
CA ARG A 53 -10.99 -23.56 -7.98
C ARG A 53 -11.55 -22.82 -6.77
N SER A 54 -12.85 -22.92 -6.50
CA SER A 54 -13.48 -22.29 -5.33
C SER A 54 -12.93 -22.81 -4.01
N ARG A 55 -12.75 -24.14 -3.88
CA ARG A 55 -12.12 -24.75 -2.70
C ARG A 55 -10.67 -24.30 -2.52
N ALA A 56 -9.88 -24.25 -3.61
CA ALA A 56 -8.50 -23.80 -3.55
C ALA A 56 -8.41 -22.30 -3.18
N SER A 57 -9.32 -21.48 -3.71
CA SER A 57 -9.43 -20.06 -3.34
C SER A 57 -9.77 -19.88 -1.87
N PHE A 58 -10.76 -20.62 -1.36
CA PHE A 58 -11.16 -20.56 0.04
C PHE A 58 -10.03 -21.03 0.97
N SER A 59 -9.38 -22.15 0.65
CA SER A 59 -8.22 -22.64 1.39
C SER A 59 -7.12 -21.58 1.47
N ARG A 60 -6.82 -20.88 0.36
CA ARG A 60 -5.80 -19.82 0.32
C ARG A 60 -6.20 -18.56 1.10
N SER A 61 -7.50 -18.27 1.22
CA SER A 61 -7.97 -17.09 1.96
C SER A 61 -7.94 -17.26 3.48
N ILE A 62 -7.85 -18.50 3.97
CA ILE A 62 -7.77 -18.82 5.40
C ILE A 62 -6.36 -19.25 5.83
N GLU A 63 -5.41 -19.32 4.89
CA GLU A 63 -3.99 -19.63 5.18
C GLU A 63 -3.44 -18.62 6.19
N ASP A 64 -2.78 -19.11 7.22
CA ASP A 64 -1.90 -18.27 8.03
C ASP A 64 -0.57 -17.96 7.29
N ASP A 65 0.25 -17.09 7.87
CA ASP A 65 1.51 -16.68 7.23
C ASP A 65 2.52 -17.83 7.09
N GLU A 66 2.55 -18.78 8.02
CA GLU A 66 3.46 -19.92 7.97
C GLU A 66 3.04 -20.93 6.90
N GLU A 67 1.75 -21.27 6.85
CA GLU A 67 1.14 -22.09 5.80
C GLU A 67 1.32 -21.45 4.42
N ARG A 68 1.16 -20.13 4.31
CA ARG A 68 1.38 -19.38 3.08
C ARG A 68 2.84 -19.47 2.62
N GLU A 69 3.80 -19.27 3.52
CA GLU A 69 5.22 -19.34 3.19
C GLU A 69 5.69 -20.76 2.86
N THR A 70 5.18 -21.78 3.56
CA THR A 70 5.48 -23.18 3.21
C THR A 70 4.93 -23.53 1.82
N ARG A 71 3.71 -23.11 1.48
CA ARG A 71 3.13 -23.27 0.13
C ARG A 71 4.00 -22.59 -0.93
N LEU A 72 4.38 -21.33 -0.72
CA LEU A 72 5.21 -20.57 -1.68
C LEU A 72 6.63 -21.12 -1.80
N ARG A 73 7.23 -21.60 -0.69
CA ARG A 73 8.54 -22.26 -0.71
C ARG A 73 8.49 -23.54 -1.56
N ARG A 74 7.45 -24.36 -1.39
CA ARG A 74 7.23 -25.56 -2.19
C ARG A 74 6.98 -25.24 -3.66
N ASP A 75 6.18 -24.22 -3.96
CA ASP A 75 5.91 -23.80 -5.33
C ASP A 75 7.19 -23.33 -6.05
N ARG A 76 7.99 -22.50 -5.37
CA ARG A 76 9.31 -22.07 -5.86
C ARG A 76 10.25 -23.25 -6.12
N SER A 77 10.33 -24.23 -5.20
CA SER A 77 11.20 -25.39 -5.38
C SER A 77 10.74 -26.30 -6.53
N GLN A 78 9.44 -26.51 -6.68
CA GLN A 78 8.87 -27.27 -7.81
C GLN A 78 9.15 -26.57 -9.15
N HIS A 79 8.99 -25.25 -9.22
CA HIS A 79 9.34 -24.49 -10.42
C HIS A 79 10.84 -24.53 -10.72
N ALA A 80 11.70 -24.50 -9.70
CA ALA A 80 13.14 -24.63 -9.89
C ALA A 80 13.51 -26.02 -10.43
N LEU A 81 12.93 -27.09 -9.87
CA LEU A 81 13.12 -28.46 -10.35
C LEU A 81 12.63 -28.63 -11.79
N SER A 82 11.42 -28.16 -12.10
CA SER A 82 10.88 -28.20 -13.46
C SER A 82 11.77 -27.48 -14.47
N ARG A 83 12.36 -26.32 -14.11
CA ARG A 83 13.31 -25.60 -14.96
C ARG A 83 14.67 -26.31 -15.07
N SER A 84 15.12 -27.01 -14.03
CA SER A 84 16.38 -27.76 -14.08
C SER A 84 16.31 -29.00 -14.98
N LEU A 85 15.11 -29.56 -15.15
CA LEU A 85 14.83 -30.71 -15.99
C LEU A 85 14.34 -30.34 -17.40
N GLU A 86 14.23 -29.03 -17.71
CA GLU A 86 13.72 -28.56 -19.00
C GLU A 86 14.71 -28.88 -20.13
N THR A 87 14.20 -29.36 -21.27
CA THR A 87 15.02 -29.49 -22.49
C THR A 87 15.36 -28.12 -23.06
N ASP A 88 16.35 -28.06 -23.95
CA ASP A 88 16.74 -26.80 -24.58
C ASP A 88 15.59 -26.19 -25.40
N GLU A 89 14.84 -27.00 -26.13
CA GLU A 89 13.64 -26.58 -26.86
C GLU A 89 12.58 -25.96 -25.92
N GLN A 90 12.24 -26.65 -24.83
CA GLN A 90 11.28 -26.15 -23.83
C GLN A 90 11.75 -24.83 -23.19
N ARG A 91 13.06 -24.68 -22.97
CA ARG A 91 13.66 -23.45 -22.46
C ARG A 91 13.49 -22.29 -23.42
N GLU A 92 13.73 -22.53 -24.70
CA GLU A 92 13.59 -21.52 -25.76
C GLU A 92 12.15 -21.09 -25.93
N GLU A 93 11.20 -22.03 -25.97
CA GLU A 93 9.77 -21.75 -26.02
C GLU A 93 9.33 -20.88 -24.84
N ARG A 94 9.74 -21.24 -23.61
CA ARG A 94 9.43 -20.48 -22.40
C ARG A 94 9.98 -19.05 -22.46
N ARG A 95 11.21 -18.88 -22.97
CA ARG A 95 11.84 -17.55 -23.14
C ARG A 95 11.17 -16.74 -24.25
N ALA A 96 10.81 -17.38 -25.36
CA ALA A 96 10.07 -16.75 -26.45
C ALA A 96 8.70 -16.25 -25.98
N ALA A 97 7.94 -17.10 -25.28
CA ALA A 97 6.65 -16.72 -24.71
C ALA A 97 6.78 -15.57 -23.69
N ALA A 98 7.86 -15.53 -22.90
CA ALA A 98 8.12 -14.42 -21.98
C ALA A 98 8.41 -13.11 -22.72
N ARG A 99 9.19 -13.15 -23.81
CA ARG A 99 9.45 -11.99 -24.68
C ARG A 99 8.16 -11.48 -25.32
N GLN A 100 7.33 -12.39 -25.84
CA GLN A 100 6.04 -12.02 -26.43
C GLN A 100 5.13 -11.30 -25.43
N ARG A 101 4.95 -11.86 -24.23
CA ARG A 101 4.14 -11.21 -23.17
C ARG A 101 4.66 -9.82 -22.81
N TYR A 102 5.97 -9.65 -22.78
CA TYR A 102 6.57 -8.33 -22.53
C TYR A 102 6.28 -7.34 -23.65
N HIS A 103 6.36 -7.77 -24.92
CA HIS A 103 6.01 -6.94 -26.06
C HIS A 103 4.51 -6.57 -26.09
N GLU A 104 3.62 -7.49 -25.75
CA GLU A 104 2.18 -7.21 -25.63
C GLU A 104 1.92 -6.15 -24.56
N LEU A 105 2.49 -6.31 -23.36
CA LEU A 105 2.37 -5.33 -22.28
C LEU A 105 2.90 -3.93 -22.68
N LEU A 106 4.02 -3.88 -23.38
CA LEU A 106 4.57 -2.62 -23.89
C LEU A 106 3.69 -2.02 -24.99
N GLY A 107 3.12 -2.84 -25.87
CA GLY A 107 2.17 -2.42 -26.89
C GLY A 107 0.92 -1.80 -26.28
N ASP A 108 0.34 -2.46 -25.28
CA ASP A 108 -0.82 -1.96 -24.53
C ASP A 108 -0.49 -0.64 -23.81
N ALA A 109 0.67 -0.55 -23.19
CA ALA A 109 1.12 0.70 -22.57
C ALA A 109 1.33 1.82 -23.59
N SER A 110 1.94 1.52 -24.74
CA SER A 110 2.17 2.49 -25.81
C SER A 110 0.87 2.98 -26.43
N THR A 111 -0.10 2.07 -26.65
CA THR A 111 -1.42 2.43 -27.17
C THR A 111 -2.20 3.25 -26.16
N HIS A 112 -2.18 2.88 -24.88
CA HIS A 112 -2.80 3.66 -23.80
C HIS A 112 -2.20 5.08 -23.73
N LEU A 113 -0.87 5.22 -23.78
CA LEU A 113 -0.20 6.52 -23.79
C LEU A 113 -0.53 7.34 -25.05
N SER A 114 -0.70 6.71 -26.20
CA SER A 114 -1.12 7.40 -27.44
C SER A 114 -2.54 7.92 -27.31
N GLN A 115 -3.47 7.07 -26.89
CA GLN A 115 -4.88 7.44 -26.70
C GLN A 115 -5.02 8.60 -25.70
N GLU A 116 -4.21 8.59 -24.63
CA GLU A 116 -4.23 9.67 -23.64
C GLU A 116 -3.67 10.99 -24.21
N ARG A 117 -2.63 10.93 -25.07
CA ARG A 117 -2.15 12.13 -25.79
C ARG A 117 -3.22 12.70 -26.71
N ASP A 118 -3.92 11.84 -27.45
CA ASP A 118 -4.98 12.25 -28.38
C ASP A 118 -6.13 12.92 -27.62
N ARG A 119 -6.58 12.33 -26.50
CA ARG A 119 -7.58 12.94 -25.61
C ARG A 119 -7.16 14.32 -25.10
N ILE A 120 -5.92 14.45 -24.63
CA ILE A 120 -5.39 15.73 -24.15
C ILE A 120 -5.35 16.75 -25.30
N GLN A 121 -4.98 16.32 -26.50
CA GLN A 121 -4.93 17.19 -27.67
C GLN A 121 -6.32 17.68 -28.09
N GLU A 122 -7.32 16.81 -28.08
CA GLU A 122 -8.73 17.19 -28.31
C GLU A 122 -9.21 18.22 -27.30
N ILE A 123 -8.95 18.00 -26.01
CA ILE A 123 -9.31 18.94 -24.94
C ILE A 123 -8.63 20.30 -25.18
N ARG A 124 -7.31 20.31 -25.42
CA ARG A 124 -6.55 21.54 -25.71
C ARG A 124 -7.04 22.27 -26.96
N GLY A 125 -7.58 21.54 -27.95
CA GLY A 125 -8.18 22.13 -29.15
C GLY A 125 -9.41 23.00 -28.86
N THR A 126 -10.13 22.73 -27.77
CA THR A 126 -11.32 23.49 -27.35
C THR A 126 -11.00 24.73 -26.49
N TRP A 127 -9.74 24.91 -26.08
CA TRP A 127 -9.34 25.99 -25.18
C TRP A 127 -9.27 27.35 -25.87
N SER A 128 -9.59 28.41 -25.12
CA SER A 128 -9.39 29.80 -25.54
C SER A 128 -7.90 30.20 -25.48
N ASP A 129 -7.54 31.31 -26.11
CA ASP A 129 -6.15 31.80 -26.12
C ASP A 129 -5.62 32.14 -24.72
N GLU A 130 -6.47 32.68 -23.84
CA GLU A 130 -6.12 32.91 -22.43
C GLU A 130 -5.84 31.60 -21.69
N GLN A 131 -6.64 30.56 -21.91
CA GLN A 131 -6.46 29.24 -21.29
C GLN A 131 -5.17 28.57 -21.79
N ARG A 132 -4.85 28.71 -23.08
CA ARG A 132 -3.59 28.21 -23.66
C ARG A 132 -2.38 28.93 -23.06
N ALA A 133 -2.43 30.26 -22.94
CA ALA A 133 -1.35 31.04 -22.35
C ALA A 133 -1.11 30.68 -20.87
N ALA A 134 -2.19 30.51 -20.09
CA ALA A 134 -2.10 30.09 -18.69
C ALA A 134 -1.46 28.71 -18.53
N GLN A 135 -1.80 27.74 -19.39
CA GLN A 135 -1.19 26.40 -19.34
C GLN A 135 0.28 26.40 -19.75
N VAL A 136 0.66 27.17 -20.78
CA VAL A 136 2.07 27.28 -21.20
C VAL A 136 2.92 27.84 -20.07
N GLU A 137 2.40 28.86 -19.37
CA GLU A 137 3.08 29.40 -18.19
C GLU A 137 3.15 28.37 -17.06
N GLN A 138 2.06 27.64 -16.79
CA GLN A 138 2.06 26.57 -15.79
C GLN A 138 3.06 25.44 -16.11
N ASP A 139 3.16 25.01 -17.37
CA ASP A 139 4.11 23.99 -17.83
C ASP A 139 5.56 24.50 -17.73
N ARG A 140 5.80 25.79 -17.99
CA ARG A 140 7.10 26.46 -17.77
C ARG A 140 7.49 26.41 -16.30
N LEU A 141 6.57 26.79 -15.42
CA LEU A 141 6.78 26.78 -13.97
C LEU A 141 7.02 25.37 -13.42
N ARG A 142 6.25 24.37 -13.89
CA ARG A 142 6.44 22.97 -13.51
C ARG A 142 7.82 22.44 -13.90
N ARG A 143 8.34 22.82 -15.08
CA ARG A 143 9.70 22.45 -15.50
C ARG A 143 10.76 23.07 -14.60
N ASN A 144 10.59 24.33 -14.20
CA ASN A 144 11.51 25.01 -13.28
C ASN A 144 11.54 24.32 -11.91
N VAL A 145 10.37 23.97 -11.35
CA VAL A 145 10.28 23.25 -10.07
C VAL A 145 10.92 21.85 -10.14
N ASN A 146 10.70 21.13 -11.22
CA ASN A 146 11.32 19.82 -11.41
C ASN A 146 12.85 19.92 -11.56
N GLN A 147 13.37 20.97 -12.22
CA GLN A 147 14.81 21.22 -12.29
C GLN A 147 15.41 21.50 -10.91
N LEU A 148 14.75 22.33 -10.10
CA LEU A 148 15.16 22.63 -8.72
C LEU A 148 15.12 21.40 -7.79
N SER A 149 14.26 20.43 -8.09
CA SER A 149 14.16 19.18 -7.30
C SER A 149 15.25 18.16 -7.64
N THR A 150 16.01 18.36 -8.72
CA THR A 150 17.06 17.43 -9.20
C THR A 150 18.48 17.91 -8.97
N SER A 151 18.68 19.13 -8.47
CA SER A 151 20.01 19.59 -8.04
C SER A 151 20.28 19.07 -6.63
N ASP A 152 21.14 18.05 -6.52
CA ASP A 152 21.70 17.52 -5.27
C ASP A 152 22.68 18.50 -4.58
N GLU A 153 22.84 19.72 -5.10
CA GLU A 153 23.60 20.74 -4.41
C GLU A 153 22.72 21.46 -3.40
N GLU A 154 23.27 21.61 -2.20
CA GLU A 154 22.80 22.38 -1.05
C GLU A 154 22.40 23.80 -1.48
N SER A 155 21.23 23.90 -2.11
CA SER A 155 20.76 25.11 -2.74
C SER A 155 20.28 26.04 -1.64
N THR A 156 21.12 27.04 -1.38
CA THR A 156 20.73 28.28 -0.72
C THR A 156 19.36 28.69 -1.25
N VAL A 157 18.38 28.76 -0.35
CA VAL A 157 16.99 29.17 -0.62
C VAL A 157 17.03 30.53 -1.32
N TYR A 158 17.03 30.52 -2.65
CA TYR A 158 16.82 31.72 -3.44
C TYR A 158 15.38 32.16 -3.25
N ASP A 159 15.18 33.47 -3.13
CA ASP A 159 13.89 34.16 -3.12
C ASP A 159 12.93 33.55 -4.14
N ILE A 160 11.99 32.74 -3.67
CA ILE A 160 10.93 32.19 -4.51
C ILE A 160 9.91 33.31 -4.71
N GLU A 161 9.80 33.84 -5.93
CA GLU A 161 8.75 34.81 -6.27
C GLU A 161 7.37 34.21 -5.97
N GLU A 162 6.59 34.87 -5.11
CA GLU A 162 5.25 34.40 -4.70
C GLU A 162 4.32 34.27 -5.92
N GLN A 163 3.70 33.10 -6.07
CA GLN A 163 2.83 32.77 -7.20
C GLN A 163 1.34 32.85 -6.85
N PRO A 164 0.49 33.31 -7.79
CA PRO A 164 -0.95 33.36 -7.58
C PRO A 164 -1.62 31.98 -7.64
N TRP A 165 -2.56 31.71 -6.73
CA TRP A 165 -3.34 30.46 -6.71
C TRP A 165 -4.49 30.47 -7.74
N LEU A 166 -4.14 30.34 -9.03
CA LEU A 166 -5.08 30.47 -10.15
C LEU A 166 -6.01 29.25 -10.33
N ASN A 167 -5.47 28.03 -10.29
CA ASN A 167 -6.25 26.80 -10.39
C ASN A 167 -6.40 26.13 -9.01
N LYS A 168 -7.62 26.20 -8.46
CA LYS A 168 -7.93 25.67 -7.13
C LYS A 168 -8.36 24.20 -7.17
N GLU A 169 -8.86 23.73 -8.30
CA GLU A 169 -9.36 22.36 -8.44
C GLU A 169 -8.22 21.35 -8.30
N GLY A 170 -8.38 20.37 -7.42
CA GLY A 170 -7.37 19.32 -7.18
C GLY A 170 -6.07 19.78 -6.50
N SER A 171 -5.91 21.09 -6.23
CA SER A 171 -4.68 21.64 -5.63
C SER A 171 -4.34 21.07 -4.24
N GLY A 172 -5.32 20.52 -3.52
CA GLY A 172 -5.09 19.77 -2.27
C GLY A 172 -4.25 18.50 -2.42
N PHE A 173 -4.09 17.97 -3.64
CA PHE A 173 -3.24 16.81 -3.95
C PHE A 173 -1.89 17.20 -4.56
N MET A 174 -1.68 18.50 -4.84
CA MET A 174 -0.47 19.03 -5.49
C MET A 174 -0.04 20.32 -4.79
N TYR A 175 0.61 20.15 -3.64
CA TYR A 175 1.18 21.27 -2.89
C TYR A 175 2.30 21.96 -3.69
N ASN A 176 2.21 23.29 -3.85
CA ASN A 176 3.23 24.13 -4.45
C ASN A 176 3.74 25.15 -3.43
N VAL A 177 5.01 25.03 -3.03
CA VAL A 177 5.66 25.89 -2.04
C VAL A 177 5.72 27.37 -2.45
N ALA A 178 5.67 27.67 -3.75
CA ALA A 178 5.69 29.04 -4.25
C ALA A 178 4.36 29.79 -4.06
N ILE A 179 3.29 29.09 -3.65
CA ILE A 179 1.97 29.69 -3.43
C ILE A 179 1.77 29.96 -1.94
N ASN A 180 1.49 31.21 -1.58
CA ASN A 180 1.11 31.58 -0.22
C ASN A 180 -0.37 31.22 0.06
N TYR A 181 -0.64 29.92 0.28
CA TYR A 181 -2.01 29.44 0.53
C TYR A 181 -2.70 30.12 1.72
N ALA A 182 -1.93 30.56 2.73
CA ALA A 182 -2.45 31.25 3.90
C ALA A 182 -3.10 32.61 3.55
N ALA A 183 -2.65 33.28 2.49
CA ALA A 183 -3.25 34.51 2.01
C ALA A 183 -4.64 34.31 1.35
N TYR A 184 -4.95 33.10 0.87
CA TYR A 184 -6.17 32.82 0.11
C TYR A 184 -7.30 32.19 0.92
N GLY A 185 -7.05 31.76 2.16
CA GLY A 185 -8.08 31.12 2.96
C GLY A 185 -7.67 30.93 4.41
N ASN A 186 -8.61 31.22 5.31
CA ASN A 186 -8.50 30.88 6.72
C ASN A 186 -9.48 29.74 7.02
N ILE A 187 -8.94 28.54 7.23
CA ILE A 187 -9.72 27.32 7.52
C ILE A 187 -10.31 27.39 8.95
N GLY A 188 -9.80 28.28 9.80
CA GLY A 188 -10.21 28.44 11.19
C GLY A 188 -9.62 27.36 12.11
N ALA A 189 -9.94 27.46 13.39
CA ALA A 189 -9.50 26.49 14.39
C ALA A 189 -10.40 25.24 14.40
N LEU A 190 -9.80 24.11 14.78
CA LEU A 190 -10.45 22.82 14.90
C LEU A 190 -11.15 22.72 16.28
N GLU A 191 -12.22 23.49 16.46
CA GLU A 191 -12.89 23.68 17.77
C GLU A 191 -14.22 22.93 17.90
N GLU A 192 -14.88 22.65 16.78
CA GLU A 192 -16.18 21.98 16.78
C GLU A 192 -15.98 20.49 17.08
N VAL A 193 -16.88 19.90 17.87
CA VAL A 193 -16.77 18.47 18.25
C VAL A 193 -17.81 17.66 17.50
N CYS A 194 -17.38 16.55 16.90
CA CYS A 194 -18.29 15.61 16.26
C CYS A 194 -19.19 14.92 17.29
N ALA A 195 -20.51 14.98 17.08
CA ALA A 195 -21.48 14.36 17.96
C ALA A 195 -21.39 12.82 18.03
N HIS A 196 -20.76 12.18 17.03
CA HIS A 196 -20.72 10.71 16.93
C HIS A 196 -19.42 10.11 17.47
N CYS A 197 -18.27 10.65 17.06
CA CYS A 197 -16.95 10.09 17.40
C CYS A 197 -16.09 11.01 18.27
N GLN A 198 -16.62 12.18 18.69
CA GLN A 198 -15.92 13.19 19.48
C GLN A 198 -14.64 13.77 18.83
N ALA A 199 -14.38 13.47 17.56
CA ALA A 199 -13.30 14.09 16.80
C ALA A 199 -13.55 15.60 16.67
N ARG A 200 -12.49 16.40 16.81
CA ARG A 200 -12.55 17.83 16.53
C ARG A 200 -12.64 18.04 15.01
N LYS A 201 -13.47 18.98 14.57
CA LYS A 201 -13.77 19.30 13.17
C LYS A 201 -13.65 20.81 12.93
N TRP A 202 -13.47 21.21 11.68
CA TRP A 202 -13.56 22.62 11.31
C TRP A 202 -15.02 23.06 11.18
N LYS A 203 -15.30 24.35 11.40
CA LYS A 203 -16.66 24.91 11.32
C LYS A 203 -17.34 24.66 9.97
N GLY A 204 -16.58 24.63 8.88
CA GLY A 204 -17.07 24.36 7.52
C GLY A 204 -16.96 22.91 7.07
N GLU A 205 -16.54 21.98 7.93
CA GLU A 205 -16.33 20.58 7.54
C GLU A 205 -17.66 19.85 7.31
N PRO A 206 -17.81 19.11 6.18
CA PRO A 206 -19.01 18.34 5.91
C PRO A 206 -19.28 17.29 7.00
N ASN A 207 -20.55 17.15 7.40
CA ASN A 207 -20.94 16.15 8.38
C ASN A 207 -20.55 14.74 7.92
N GLY A 208 -19.87 14.02 8.82
CA GLY A 208 -19.47 12.63 8.59
C GLY A 208 -18.10 12.43 7.92
N MET A 209 -17.34 13.48 7.61
CA MET A 209 -15.95 13.34 7.14
C MET A 209 -15.07 12.54 8.12
N CYS A 210 -15.31 12.67 9.42
CA CYS A 210 -14.52 12.03 10.47
C CYS A 210 -14.97 10.61 10.87
N CYS A 211 -16.21 10.18 10.58
CA CYS A 211 -16.75 8.87 11.03
C CYS A 211 -17.91 8.32 10.18
N ALA A 212 -18.09 8.86 8.96
CA ALA A 212 -19.24 8.61 8.09
C ALA A 212 -20.59 8.74 8.83
N SER A 213 -20.73 9.79 9.64
CA SER A 213 -21.90 10.08 10.48
C SER A 213 -22.21 8.98 11.51
N GLY A 214 -21.16 8.49 12.18
CA GLY A 214 -21.26 7.46 13.22
C GLY A 214 -21.36 6.03 12.70
N LYS A 215 -21.16 5.80 11.40
CA LYS A 215 -21.14 4.46 10.80
C LYS A 215 -19.82 3.73 11.01
N VAL A 216 -18.74 4.46 11.26
CA VAL A 216 -17.40 3.89 11.50
C VAL A 216 -16.94 4.29 12.89
N ASP A 217 -16.66 3.28 13.72
CA ASP A 217 -16.02 3.47 15.03
C ASP A 217 -14.51 3.61 14.84
N ASN A 218 -14.03 4.85 14.88
CA ASN A 218 -12.63 5.20 14.66
C ASN A 218 -11.81 5.24 15.95
N ARG A 219 -12.37 4.81 17.09
CA ARG A 219 -11.70 4.86 18.41
C ARG A 219 -10.44 3.99 18.47
N TRP A 220 -10.25 3.11 17.49
CA TRP A 220 -9.10 2.21 17.33
C TRP A 220 -8.32 2.41 16.02
N ILE A 221 -8.64 3.43 15.22
CA ILE A 221 -7.89 3.69 13.99
C ILE A 221 -6.63 4.50 14.33
N VAL A 222 -5.51 3.79 14.45
CA VAL A 222 -4.21 4.39 14.19
C VAL A 222 -4.12 4.61 12.68
N PRO A 223 -3.83 5.82 12.18
CA PRO A 223 -3.73 6.03 10.75
C PRO A 223 -2.56 5.21 10.23
N TYR A 224 -2.85 4.11 9.54
CA TYR A 224 -1.89 3.48 8.65
C TYR A 224 -1.54 4.51 7.58
N SER A 225 -0.39 5.16 7.74
CA SER A 225 0.21 5.97 6.70
C SER A 225 1.25 5.09 6.01
N PRO A 226 0.99 4.63 4.78
CA PRO A 226 1.96 3.88 4.00
C PRO A 226 3.20 4.72 3.68
N VAL A 227 3.08 6.06 3.69
CA VAL A 227 4.21 6.97 3.52
C VAL A 227 5.08 6.95 4.79
N LEU A 228 4.50 7.22 5.95
CA LEU A 228 5.27 7.26 7.21
C LEU A 228 5.83 5.88 7.58
N SER A 229 5.10 4.79 7.32
CA SER A 229 5.59 3.42 7.56
C SER A 229 6.78 3.07 6.66
N ARG A 230 6.81 3.57 5.42
CA ARG A 230 7.96 3.41 4.52
C ARG A 230 9.13 4.30 4.91
N THR A 231 8.88 5.56 5.27
CA THR A 231 9.89 6.54 5.66
C THR A 231 10.62 6.13 6.94
N PHE A 232 9.87 5.65 7.93
CA PHE A 232 10.40 5.28 9.23
C PHE A 232 10.63 3.77 9.39
N GLN A 233 10.39 2.93 8.37
CA GLN A 233 10.66 1.48 8.40
C GLN A 233 10.31 0.77 9.74
N THR A 234 9.28 1.26 10.43
CA THR A 234 8.84 0.80 11.76
C THR A 234 7.36 1.08 11.88
N HIS A 235 6.65 0.21 12.60
CA HIS A 235 5.25 0.43 12.89
C HIS A 235 5.10 1.61 13.87
N ILE A 236 4.40 2.66 13.46
CA ILE A 236 4.27 3.93 14.20
C ILE A 236 3.59 3.74 15.57
N ALA A 237 2.91 2.61 15.80
CA ALA A 237 2.29 2.28 17.09
C ALA A 237 3.28 1.91 18.20
N ASN A 238 4.59 1.78 17.93
CA ASN A 238 5.59 1.60 18.97
C ASN A 238 6.47 2.88 19.09
N PRO A 239 6.04 3.86 19.91
CA PRO A 239 6.69 5.16 20.01
C PRO A 239 8.13 5.07 20.54
N VAL A 240 8.42 4.09 21.40
CA VAL A 240 9.77 3.87 21.94
C VAL A 240 10.71 3.44 20.81
N THR A 241 10.33 2.44 20.00
CA THR A 241 11.18 2.00 18.88
C THR A 241 11.35 3.05 17.79
N LEU A 242 10.31 3.86 17.56
CA LEU A 242 10.37 4.98 16.61
C LEU A 242 11.35 6.05 17.11
N TRP A 243 11.27 6.43 18.38
CA TRP A 243 12.16 7.41 19.00
C TRP A 243 13.61 6.93 18.97
N GLU A 244 13.89 5.73 19.47
CA GLU A 244 15.26 5.20 19.52
C GLU A 244 15.93 5.16 18.14
N LYS A 245 15.18 4.81 17.09
CA LYS A 245 15.71 4.69 15.73
C LYS A 245 15.82 6.03 14.99
N TYR A 246 14.97 7.02 15.29
CA TYR A 246 14.86 8.25 14.49
C TYR A 246 15.04 9.56 15.26
N ARG A 247 15.37 9.53 16.56
CA ARG A 247 15.59 10.71 17.43
C ARG A 247 16.46 11.80 16.80
N HIS A 248 17.53 11.45 16.08
CA HIS A 248 18.41 12.43 15.45
C HIS A 248 17.76 13.17 14.28
N ARG A 249 16.91 12.47 13.49
CA ARG A 249 16.15 13.10 12.40
C ARG A 249 14.98 13.92 12.92
N LEU A 250 14.29 13.42 13.94
CA LEU A 250 13.15 14.11 14.56
C LEU A 250 13.57 15.42 15.25
N SER A 251 14.81 15.49 15.74
CA SER A 251 15.34 16.64 16.47
C SER A 251 16.19 17.60 15.62
N GLU A 252 16.30 17.35 14.31
CA GLU A 252 17.19 18.09 13.41
C GLU A 252 16.85 19.59 13.33
N ASP A 253 15.57 19.93 13.27
CA ASP A 253 15.15 21.35 13.22
C ASP A 253 15.46 22.08 14.52
N PHE A 254 15.39 21.39 15.66
CA PHE A 254 15.75 21.95 16.97
C PHE A 254 17.26 22.13 17.11
N LEU A 255 18.05 21.19 16.57
CA LEU A 255 19.50 21.32 16.46
C LEU A 255 19.88 22.56 15.63
N ARG A 256 19.24 22.74 14.47
CA ARG A 256 19.46 23.88 13.59
C ARG A 256 19.05 25.20 14.26
N ALA A 257 17.94 25.22 14.98
CA ALA A 257 17.48 26.39 15.73
C ALA A 257 18.48 26.78 16.83
N LEU A 258 19.00 25.81 17.59
CA LEU A 258 19.98 26.04 18.66
C LEU A 258 21.35 26.49 18.12
N ARG A 259 21.82 25.91 17.01
CA ARG A 259 23.06 26.34 16.31
C ARG A 259 22.96 27.74 15.72
N ARG A 260 21.75 28.18 15.34
CA ARG A 260 21.52 29.56 14.88
C ARG A 260 21.47 30.55 16.03
N ALA A 261 21.07 30.11 17.22
CA ALA A 261 20.94 30.94 18.40
C ALA A 261 22.28 31.10 19.16
N ASN A 262 23.18 30.12 19.11
CA ASN A 262 24.50 30.13 19.75
C ASN A 262 25.59 29.64 18.78
N GLU A 263 26.75 30.32 18.76
CA GLU A 263 27.94 29.98 17.96
C GLU A 263 28.68 28.69 18.40
N ASP A 264 28.22 28.03 19.47
CA ASP A 264 28.86 26.81 19.97
C ASP A 264 28.53 25.59 19.12
N GLU A 265 29.52 24.69 18.96
CA GLU A 265 29.41 23.38 18.30
C GLU A 265 28.44 22.45 19.08
N VAL A 266 27.14 22.67 18.92
CA VAL A 266 26.12 21.77 19.46
C VAL A 266 26.11 20.49 18.65
N GLU A 267 26.51 19.39 19.29
CA GLU A 267 26.45 18.06 18.71
C GLU A 267 25.02 17.51 18.63
N VAL A 268 24.77 16.65 17.65
CA VAL A 268 23.47 16.01 17.37
C VAL A 268 23.00 15.11 18.52
N THR A 269 23.91 14.74 19.43
CA THR A 269 23.68 13.89 20.61
C THR A 269 23.39 14.69 21.88
N ASP A 270 23.42 16.03 21.82
CA ASP A 270 23.20 16.88 22.99
C ASP A 270 21.79 16.63 23.57
N GLY A 271 21.74 16.30 24.85
CA GLY A 271 20.49 16.06 25.58
C GLY A 271 19.54 17.24 25.53
N ARG A 272 20.03 18.48 25.38
CA ARG A 272 19.20 19.68 25.23
C ARG A 272 18.36 19.62 23.97
N VAL A 273 18.95 19.26 22.83
CA VAL A 273 18.28 19.14 21.52
C VAL A 273 17.16 18.09 21.58
N LEU A 274 17.48 16.92 22.15
CA LEU A 274 16.54 15.81 22.28
C LEU A 274 15.40 16.13 23.25
N ASN A 275 15.70 16.78 24.37
CA ASN A 275 14.70 17.19 25.35
C ASN A 275 13.77 18.27 24.78
N THR A 276 14.30 19.27 24.06
CA THR A 276 13.47 20.29 23.40
C THR A 276 12.54 19.68 22.36
N CYS A 277 13.05 18.73 21.57
CA CYS A 277 12.23 17.98 20.62
C CYS A 277 11.12 17.18 21.32
N LEU A 278 11.44 16.44 22.38
CA LEU A 278 10.45 15.67 23.14
C LEU A 278 9.40 16.55 23.81
N SER A 279 9.79 17.68 24.40
CA SER A 279 8.85 18.63 24.99
C SER A 279 7.92 19.24 23.95
N SER A 280 8.44 19.61 22.77
CA SER A 280 7.61 20.12 21.69
C SER A 280 6.64 19.05 21.15
N LEU A 281 7.10 17.81 20.99
CA LEU A 281 6.23 16.69 20.61
C LEU A 281 5.15 16.43 21.66
N GLN A 282 5.50 16.51 22.95
CA GLN A 282 4.55 16.41 24.04
C GLN A 282 3.49 17.52 23.95
N ASP A 283 3.87 18.77 23.73
CA ASP A 283 2.93 19.89 23.61
C ASP A 283 1.98 19.70 22.42
N VAL A 284 2.50 19.24 21.27
CA VAL A 284 1.68 18.90 20.10
C VAL A 284 0.72 17.76 20.41
N VAL A 285 1.18 16.68 21.04
CA VAL A 285 0.33 15.55 21.41
C VAL A 285 -0.75 15.98 22.41
N ILE A 286 -0.41 16.82 23.39
CA ILE A 286 -1.37 17.38 24.36
C ILE A 286 -2.42 18.24 23.62
N SER A 287 -1.98 19.05 22.64
CA SER A 287 -2.88 19.90 21.85
C SER A 287 -3.89 19.09 21.02
N ILE A 288 -3.51 17.88 20.59
CA ILE A 288 -4.33 16.98 19.76
C ILE A 288 -5.19 16.03 20.62
N GLY A 289 -4.64 15.54 21.73
CA GLY A 289 -5.13 14.36 22.44
C GLY A 289 -5.73 14.59 23.82
N GLY A 290 -5.63 15.80 24.38
CA GLY A 290 -6.37 16.19 25.60
C GLY A 290 -6.30 15.18 26.75
N ASN A 291 -5.12 14.96 27.32
CA ASN A 291 -4.86 14.78 28.76
C ASN A 291 -3.34 14.60 28.99
N PRO A 292 -2.77 15.18 30.07
CA PRO A 292 -1.37 14.99 30.42
C PRO A 292 -1.10 13.53 30.82
N LEU A 293 0.08 13.01 30.47
CA LEU A 293 0.59 11.78 31.06
C LEU A 293 0.85 12.06 32.55
N GLU A 294 0.16 11.35 33.43
CA GLU A 294 0.49 11.36 34.85
C GLU A 294 1.96 10.95 35.02
N ARG A 295 2.73 11.79 35.71
CA ARG A 295 4.13 11.54 36.04
C ARG A 295 4.26 10.47 37.09
#